data_AF-A0A9P7Y818-F1
#
_entry.id   AF-A0A9P7Y818-F1
#
_cell.length_a   1.000
_cell.length_b   1.000
_cell.length_c   1.000
_cell.angle_alpha   90.00
_cell.angle_beta   90.00
_cell.angle_gamma   90.00
#
_symmetry.space_group_name_H-M   'P 1'
#
loop_
_entity.id
_entity.type
_entity.pdbx_description
1 polymer ?
#
loop_
_entity_poly.entity_id
_entity_poly.type
_entity_poly.pdbx_seq_one_letter_code
_entity_poly.pdbx_strand_id
1 'polypeptide(L)'
;MVAGTLLQGRDQAPPSFAPPSIAISRHSTIQAPPPKAFAETKSILASPTDVHMASRQTSFMEMSPDRQKIQEEWAQKQLDKYDTGCPQSYKWLRVDGGYQCQGGFHCVTDALLEEGKGGMMAFPQGSSTVWGVDVWKGPYYRDENIKRWRLAK
;
A
#
# COMPACT_ATOMS: atom_id res chain seq x y z
N MET A 1 17.74 3.80 76.84
CA MET A 1 18.93 3.00 76.52
C MET A 1 18.75 2.44 75.11
N VAL A 2 19.80 2.58 74.28
CA VAL A 2 20.15 1.88 73.01
C VAL A 2 19.09 1.79 71.89
N ALA A 3 19.25 2.50 70.76
CA ALA A 3 20.16 2.29 69.61
C ALA A 3 19.62 1.26 68.59
N GLY A 4 19.63 1.62 67.30
CA GLY A 4 19.31 0.69 66.20
C GLY A 4 19.15 1.35 64.84
N THR A 5 20.21 1.34 64.04
CA THR A 5 20.42 2.01 62.75
C THR A 5 20.03 1.14 61.54
N LEU A 6 19.68 1.81 60.42
CA LEU A 6 19.85 1.43 58.99
C LEU A 6 19.00 0.28 58.39
N LEU A 7 18.34 0.54 57.24
CA LEU A 7 18.78 0.05 55.91
C LEU A 7 17.84 0.53 54.77
N GLN A 8 18.48 0.80 53.63
CA GLN A 8 17.95 1.24 52.33
C GLN A 8 17.07 0.18 51.64
N GLY A 9 16.21 0.58 50.69
CA GLY A 9 15.70 -0.40 49.72
C GLY A 9 14.59 0.02 48.76
N ARG A 10 14.98 0.68 47.66
CA ARG A 10 14.51 0.48 46.27
C ARG A 10 13.04 0.77 45.90
N ASP A 11 12.90 1.89 45.17
CA ASP A 11 11.96 2.03 44.05
C ASP A 11 11.96 0.78 43.15
N GLN A 12 10.79 0.15 43.01
CA GLN A 12 10.57 -0.88 42.00
C GLN A 12 9.39 -0.45 41.12
N ALA A 13 9.73 0.07 39.95
CA ALA A 13 8.79 0.24 38.85
C ALA A 13 8.26 -1.14 38.40
N PRO A 14 7.02 -1.22 37.88
CA PRO A 14 6.46 -2.49 37.42
C PRO A 14 7.24 -3.04 36.21
N PRO A 15 7.31 -4.37 36.03
CA PRO A 15 8.00 -4.97 34.91
C PRO A 15 7.32 -4.59 33.59
N SER A 16 8.08 -3.93 32.73
CA SER A 16 7.75 -3.69 31.32
C SER A 16 7.73 -5.02 30.59
N PHE A 17 6.54 -5.50 30.24
CA PHE A 17 6.37 -6.58 29.29
C PHE A 17 6.60 -6.03 27.88
N ALA A 18 7.86 -5.96 27.45
CA ALA A 18 8.18 -5.80 26.04
C ALA A 18 7.92 -7.15 25.33
N PRO A 19 7.09 -7.21 24.28
CA PRO A 19 6.95 -8.43 23.50
C PRO A 19 8.26 -8.71 22.72
N PRO A 20 8.59 -9.99 22.46
CA PRO A 20 9.79 -10.34 21.73
C PRO A 20 9.72 -9.78 20.31
N SER A 21 10.81 -9.11 19.92
CA SER A 21 11.05 -8.61 18.57
C SER A 21 11.20 -9.81 17.63
N ILE A 22 10.09 -10.28 17.06
CA ILE A 22 10.14 -11.17 15.91
C ILE A 22 10.63 -10.32 14.75
N ALA A 23 11.89 -10.52 14.39
CA ALA A 23 12.44 -10.03 13.13
C ALA A 23 11.70 -10.74 11.99
N ILE A 24 10.56 -10.17 11.57
CA ILE A 24 9.88 -10.59 10.35
C ILE A 24 10.81 -10.24 9.20
N SER A 25 11.33 -11.28 8.55
CA SER A 25 12.16 -11.21 7.36
C SER A 25 11.46 -10.38 6.30
N ARG A 26 11.96 -9.16 6.05
CA ARG A 26 11.42 -8.22 5.07
C ARG A 26 11.78 -8.65 3.65
N HIS A 27 11.09 -9.66 3.14
CA HIS A 27 11.19 -10.04 1.73
C HIS A 27 9.81 -10.42 1.20
N SER A 28 8.83 -9.53 1.33
CA SER A 28 7.64 -9.60 0.48
C SER A 28 8.06 -9.14 -0.92
N THR A 29 8.58 -10.07 -1.71
CA THR A 29 8.79 -9.87 -3.13
C THR A 29 7.43 -9.64 -3.77
N ILE A 30 7.11 -8.39 -4.09
CA ILE A 30 6.07 -8.10 -5.07
C ILE A 30 6.58 -8.72 -6.37
N GLN A 31 6.05 -9.91 -6.67
CA GLN A 31 6.44 -10.76 -7.79
C GLN A 31 6.15 -10.08 -9.12
N ALA A 32 7.18 -9.97 -9.97
CA ALA A 32 7.16 -9.55 -11.38
C ALA A 32 6.47 -8.19 -11.66
N PRO A 33 6.91 -7.43 -12.69
CA PRO A 33 6.09 -6.32 -13.15
C PRO A 33 4.72 -6.87 -13.59
N PRO A 34 3.62 -6.26 -13.15
CA PRO A 34 2.28 -6.74 -13.49
C PRO A 34 2.11 -6.73 -15.02
N PRO A 35 1.33 -7.68 -15.59
CA PRO A 35 0.95 -7.67 -17.00
C PRO A 35 0.52 -6.27 -17.45
N LYS A 36 1.08 -5.78 -18.56
CA LYS A 36 0.79 -4.44 -19.07
C LYS A 36 -0.69 -4.34 -19.49
N ALA A 37 -1.28 -3.17 -19.30
CA ALA A 37 -2.65 -2.95 -19.76
C ALA A 37 -2.81 -3.12 -21.28
N PHE A 38 -4.04 -3.37 -21.72
CA PHE A 38 -4.42 -3.42 -23.12
C PHE A 38 -4.04 -2.13 -23.87
N ALA A 39 -3.87 -2.23 -25.19
CA ALA A 39 -3.48 -1.10 -26.03
C ALA A 39 -4.53 0.03 -26.01
N GLU A 40 -5.80 -0.33 -25.86
CA GLU A 40 -6.95 0.57 -25.77
C GLU A 40 -7.19 1.16 -24.38
N THR A 41 -6.46 0.70 -23.35
CA THR A 41 -6.60 1.23 -22.00
C THR A 41 -6.09 2.67 -21.95
N LYS A 42 -6.99 3.61 -21.66
CA LYS A 42 -6.69 5.03 -21.57
C LYS A 42 -5.83 5.32 -20.33
N SER A 43 -4.92 6.27 -20.48
CA SER A 43 -4.15 6.82 -19.35
C SER A 43 -5.07 7.61 -18.41
N ILE A 44 -4.85 7.48 -17.11
CA ILE A 44 -5.48 8.31 -16.07
C ILE A 44 -4.66 9.59 -15.80
N LEU A 45 -3.41 9.62 -16.27
CA LEU A 45 -2.49 10.73 -16.16
C LEU A 45 -2.90 11.79 -17.20
N ALA A 46 -3.30 12.97 -16.72
CA ALA A 46 -3.91 14.00 -17.55
C ALA A 46 -2.90 15.09 -17.97
N SER A 47 -1.72 15.10 -17.37
CA SER A 47 -0.71 16.14 -17.57
C SER A 47 0.72 15.60 -17.54
N PRO A 48 1.71 16.33 -18.10
CA PRO A 48 3.12 16.00 -17.92
C PRO A 48 3.54 15.94 -16.45
N THR A 49 2.92 16.76 -15.60
CA THR A 49 3.11 16.71 -14.14
C THR A 49 2.66 15.38 -13.56
N ASP A 50 1.53 14.84 -14.01
CA ASP A 50 1.07 13.52 -13.57
C ASP A 50 2.03 12.41 -14.00
N VAL A 51 2.55 12.46 -15.23
CA VAL A 51 3.55 11.50 -15.71
C VAL A 51 4.80 11.53 -14.84
N HIS A 52 5.27 12.74 -14.51
CA HIS A 52 6.42 12.92 -13.64
C HIS A 52 6.18 12.38 -12.23
N MET A 53 5.01 12.64 -11.65
CA MET A 53 4.64 12.15 -10.33
C MET A 53 4.43 10.62 -10.36
N ALA A 54 3.87 10.06 -11.43
CA ALA A 54 3.72 8.62 -11.60
C ALA A 54 5.08 7.90 -11.63
N SER A 55 6.05 8.42 -12.40
CA SER A 55 7.42 7.85 -12.54
C SER A 55 8.21 7.76 -11.23
N ARG A 56 7.70 8.36 -10.16
CA ARG A 56 8.32 8.42 -8.84
C ARG A 56 7.71 7.45 -7.83
N GLN A 57 6.62 6.76 -8.17
CA GLN A 57 5.92 5.90 -7.23
C GLN A 57 6.79 4.72 -6.78
N THR A 58 7.55 4.10 -7.68
CA THR A 58 8.44 2.98 -7.36
C THR A 58 9.61 3.34 -6.46
N SER A 59 9.97 4.63 -6.36
CA SER A 59 11.02 5.12 -5.47
C SER A 59 10.46 5.84 -4.23
N PHE A 60 9.17 5.68 -3.89
CA PHE A 60 8.52 6.41 -2.79
C PHE A 60 9.27 6.29 -1.46
N MET A 61 9.69 5.07 -1.11
CA MET A 61 10.36 4.78 0.16
C MET A 61 11.75 5.42 0.29
N GLU A 62 12.36 5.81 -0.82
CA GLU A 62 13.68 6.43 -0.88
C GLU A 62 13.63 7.97 -0.75
N MET A 63 12.43 8.56 -0.81
CA MET A 63 12.24 10.00 -0.74
C MET A 63 12.28 10.53 0.70
N SER A 64 12.60 11.81 0.84
CA SER A 64 12.46 12.52 2.13
C SER A 64 10.99 12.63 2.55
N PRO A 65 10.70 12.78 3.86
CA PRO A 65 9.33 12.86 4.37
C PRO A 65 8.44 13.92 3.69
N ASP A 66 8.99 15.12 3.43
CA ASP A 66 8.24 16.19 2.74
C ASP A 66 7.84 15.79 1.32
N ARG A 67 8.71 15.04 0.63
CA ARG A 67 8.47 14.57 -0.74
C ARG A 67 7.52 13.39 -0.77
N GLN A 68 7.59 12.50 0.22
CA GLN A 68 6.60 11.45 0.42
C GLN A 68 5.21 12.03 0.61
N LYS A 69 5.06 13.08 1.44
CA LYS A 69 3.77 13.75 1.62
C LYS A 69 3.19 14.29 0.32
N ILE A 70 4.00 14.99 -0.48
CA ILE A 70 3.57 15.50 -1.79
C ILE A 70 3.17 14.36 -2.73
N GLN A 71 3.90 13.25 -2.71
CA GLN A 71 3.55 12.08 -3.52
C GLN A 71 2.28 11.38 -3.07
N GLU A 72 2.09 11.24 -1.76
CA GLU A 72 0.91 10.64 -1.18
C GLU A 72 -0.35 11.45 -1.53
N GLU A 73 -0.29 12.77 -1.39
CA GLU A 73 -1.39 13.66 -1.76
C GLU A 73 -1.74 13.58 -3.25
N TRP A 74 -0.74 13.41 -4.12
CA TRP A 74 -0.97 13.18 -5.54
C TRP A 74 -1.56 11.79 -5.80
N ALA A 75 -0.99 10.74 -5.21
CA ALA A 75 -1.41 9.36 -5.39
C ALA A 75 -2.88 9.16 -4.99
N GLN A 76 -3.29 9.69 -3.83
CA GLN A 76 -4.67 9.63 -3.36
C GLN A 76 -5.64 10.28 -4.37
N LYS A 77 -5.28 11.44 -4.94
CA LYS A 77 -6.09 12.09 -6.00
C LYS A 77 -6.22 11.23 -7.25
N GLN A 78 -5.18 10.49 -7.62
CA GLN A 78 -5.25 9.59 -8.76
C GLN A 78 -6.12 8.37 -8.44
N LEU A 79 -5.94 7.78 -7.27
CA LEU A 79 -6.69 6.61 -6.82
C LEU A 79 -8.19 6.89 -6.63
N ASP A 80 -8.56 8.11 -6.26
CA ASP A 80 -9.94 8.57 -6.11
C ASP A 80 -10.67 8.79 -7.46
N LYS A 81 -9.97 8.73 -8.59
CA LYS A 81 -10.63 8.81 -9.89
C LYS A 81 -11.56 7.60 -10.08
N TYR A 82 -12.75 7.86 -10.62
CA TYR A 82 -13.85 6.89 -10.78
C TYR A 82 -13.47 5.61 -11.54
N ASP A 83 -12.39 5.63 -12.33
CA ASP A 83 -11.94 4.52 -13.16
C ASP A 83 -10.82 3.69 -12.52
N THR A 84 -10.34 4.10 -11.34
CA THR A 84 -9.25 3.47 -10.57
C THR A 84 -9.60 3.22 -9.11
N GLY A 85 -10.69 3.83 -8.65
CA GLY A 85 -11.18 3.70 -7.29
C GLY A 85 -11.57 2.26 -6.96
N CYS A 86 -11.47 1.93 -5.68
CA CYS A 86 -11.98 0.66 -5.16
C CYS A 86 -13.43 0.52 -5.65
N PRO A 87 -13.84 -0.60 -6.29
CA PRO A 87 -15.20 -0.76 -6.79
C PRO A 87 -16.29 -0.60 -5.71
N GLN A 88 -15.88 -0.68 -4.43
CA GLN A 88 -16.70 -0.54 -3.25
C GLN A 88 -16.54 0.84 -2.56
N SER A 89 -15.83 1.78 -3.20
CA SER A 89 -15.58 3.15 -2.72
C SER A 89 -14.88 3.24 -1.35
N TYR A 90 -14.13 2.20 -0.96
CA TYR A 90 -13.29 2.26 0.24
C TYR A 90 -12.09 3.18 0.02
N LYS A 91 -11.64 3.81 1.11
CA LYS A 91 -10.40 4.60 1.14
C LYS A 91 -9.19 3.74 0.83
N TRP A 92 -8.18 4.36 0.24
CA TRP A 92 -6.89 3.74 -0.02
C TRP A 92 -5.91 4.03 1.10
N LEU A 93 -5.30 2.99 1.64
CA LEU A 93 -4.30 3.05 2.70
C LEU A 93 -2.95 2.73 2.10
N ARG A 94 -1.96 3.61 2.32
CA ARG A 94 -0.57 3.37 1.94
C ARG A 94 -0.05 2.14 2.68
N VAL A 95 0.60 1.24 1.95
CA VAL A 95 1.30 0.06 2.45
C VAL A 95 2.67 -0.04 1.75
N ASP A 96 3.56 -0.91 2.23
CA ASP A 96 4.87 -1.08 1.62
C ASP A 96 4.74 -1.57 0.17
N GLY A 97 5.11 -0.73 -0.80
CA GLY A 97 5.05 -1.04 -2.23
C GLY A 97 3.71 -0.73 -2.92
N GLY A 98 2.78 -0.03 -2.27
CA GLY A 98 1.56 0.44 -2.92
C GLY A 98 0.44 0.88 -1.97
N TYR A 99 -0.78 0.56 -2.35
CA TYR A 99 -2.01 0.93 -1.65
C TYR A 99 -2.94 -0.27 -1.52
N GLN A 100 -3.56 -0.42 -0.37
CA GLN A 100 -4.62 -1.39 -0.11
C GLN A 100 -5.91 -0.66 0.23
N CYS A 101 -7.05 -1.10 -0.31
CA CYS A 101 -8.32 -0.50 0.09
C CYS A 101 -8.65 -0.87 1.54
N GLN A 102 -9.39 -0.01 2.26
CA GLN A 102 -9.76 -0.23 3.66
C GLN A 102 -10.59 -1.52 3.87
N GLY A 103 -11.29 -1.98 2.84
CA GLY A 103 -11.98 -3.28 2.86
C GLY A 103 -11.06 -4.49 2.75
N GLY A 104 -9.78 -4.27 2.42
CA GLY A 104 -8.75 -5.30 2.31
C GLY A 104 -8.72 -6.04 0.97
N PHE A 105 -9.77 -5.99 0.15
CA PHE A 105 -9.94 -6.86 -1.03
C PHE A 105 -9.26 -6.39 -2.33
N HIS A 106 -8.77 -5.15 -2.37
CA HIS A 106 -8.17 -4.57 -3.57
C HIS A 106 -6.85 -3.88 -3.24
N CYS A 107 -5.94 -3.89 -4.19
CA CYS A 107 -4.72 -3.13 -4.09
C CYS A 107 -4.25 -2.55 -5.41
N VAL A 108 -3.41 -1.53 -5.32
CA VAL A 108 -2.71 -0.90 -6.44
C VAL A 108 -1.25 -0.81 -6.05
N THR A 109 -0.37 -1.49 -6.78
CA THR A 109 1.08 -1.41 -6.51
C THR A 109 1.63 -0.08 -7.00
N ASP A 110 2.78 0.32 -6.46
CA ASP A 110 3.51 1.50 -6.95
C ASP A 110 3.81 1.39 -8.45
N ALA A 111 4.07 0.19 -8.96
CA ALA A 111 4.28 -0.07 -10.39
C ALA A 111 3.01 0.15 -11.23
N LEU A 112 1.82 -0.23 -10.73
CA LEU A 112 0.55 0.03 -11.42
C LEU A 112 0.19 1.53 -11.41
N LEU A 113 0.52 2.22 -10.32
CA LEU A 113 0.30 3.65 -10.22
C LEU A 113 1.29 4.43 -11.11
N GLU A 114 2.54 3.96 -11.23
CA GLU A 114 3.52 4.45 -12.19
C GLU A 114 3.06 4.23 -13.63
N GLU A 115 2.50 3.05 -13.96
CA GLU A 115 1.95 2.78 -15.29
C GLU A 115 0.87 3.79 -15.68
N GLY A 116 0.11 4.29 -14.70
CA GLY A 116 -0.84 5.38 -14.92
C GLY A 116 -2.05 4.98 -15.77
N LYS A 117 -2.37 3.69 -15.83
CA LYS A 117 -3.50 3.15 -16.60
C LYS A 117 -4.67 2.67 -15.73
N GLY A 118 -4.55 2.82 -14.42
CA GLY A 118 -5.64 2.52 -13.51
C GLY A 118 -5.86 1.04 -13.21
N GLY A 119 -4.80 0.25 -13.30
CA GLY A 119 -4.84 -1.17 -12.95
C GLY A 119 -4.94 -1.37 -11.44
N MET A 120 -5.69 -2.40 -11.04
CA MET A 120 -5.74 -2.88 -9.66
C MET A 120 -5.58 -4.40 -9.59
N MET A 121 -5.07 -4.92 -8.49
CA MET A 121 -5.16 -6.34 -8.18
C MET A 121 -6.32 -6.57 -7.21
N ALA A 122 -6.93 -7.75 -7.30
CA ALA A 122 -8.03 -8.15 -6.44
C ALA A 122 -7.73 -9.48 -5.76
N PHE A 123 -8.24 -9.61 -4.54
CA PHE A 123 -8.21 -10.85 -3.78
C PHE A 123 -9.22 -11.87 -4.31
N PRO A 124 -8.84 -13.14 -4.47
CA PRO A 124 -9.83 -14.21 -4.63
C PRO A 124 -10.63 -14.40 -3.33
N GLN A 125 -11.92 -14.64 -3.46
CA GLN A 125 -12.82 -14.84 -2.32
C GLN A 125 -12.34 -16.01 -1.43
N GLY A 126 -12.21 -15.78 -0.12
CA GLY A 126 -11.87 -16.82 0.86
C GLY A 126 -10.42 -16.91 1.33
N SER A 127 -9.52 -16.01 0.90
CA SER A 127 -8.15 -15.90 1.44
C SER A 127 -8.04 -14.83 2.53
N SER A 128 -6.88 -14.81 3.22
CA SER A 128 -6.49 -13.70 4.10
C SER A 128 -6.49 -12.38 3.31
N THR A 129 -6.79 -11.26 3.98
CA THR A 129 -6.78 -9.91 3.40
C THR A 129 -5.46 -9.18 3.70
N VAL A 130 -4.42 -9.91 4.09
CA VAL A 130 -3.16 -9.33 4.58
C VAL A 130 -2.23 -9.03 3.40
N TRP A 131 -1.80 -7.77 3.31
CA TRP A 131 -0.81 -7.33 2.33
C TRP A 131 0.49 -8.16 2.42
N GLY A 132 1.02 -8.57 1.26
CA GLY A 132 2.30 -9.28 1.17
C GLY A 132 2.30 -10.75 1.59
N VAL A 133 1.17 -11.31 2.04
CA VAL A 133 1.04 -12.71 2.47
C VAL A 133 0.37 -13.59 1.39
N ASP A 134 -0.53 -13.00 0.60
CA ASP A 134 -1.45 -13.74 -0.25
C ASP A 134 -1.20 -13.54 -1.76
N VAL A 135 -1.75 -14.45 -2.57
CA VAL A 135 -1.68 -14.40 -4.04
C VAL A 135 -2.78 -13.49 -4.59
N TRP A 136 -2.40 -12.27 -4.96
CA TRP A 136 -3.27 -11.31 -5.64
C TRP A 136 -3.46 -11.68 -7.11
N LYS A 137 -4.70 -11.56 -7.62
CA LYS A 137 -4.99 -11.74 -9.06
C LYS A 137 -5.06 -10.38 -9.74
N GLY A 138 -4.65 -10.30 -11.00
CA GLY A 138 -4.66 -9.05 -11.76
C GLY A 138 -3.41 -8.88 -12.64
N PRO A 139 -3.17 -7.66 -13.14
CA PRO A 139 -4.00 -6.47 -12.94
C PRO A 139 -5.30 -6.51 -13.72
N TYR A 140 -6.33 -5.93 -13.12
CA TYR A 140 -7.61 -5.65 -13.72
C TYR A 140 -7.65 -4.19 -14.15
N TYR A 141 -8.07 -3.93 -15.38
CA TYR A 141 -8.30 -2.59 -15.91
C TYR A 141 -9.78 -2.41 -16.25
N ARG A 142 -10.28 -1.20 -16.05
CA ARG A 142 -11.65 -0.84 -16.42
C ARG A 142 -11.76 -0.77 -17.95
N ASP A 143 -12.66 -1.57 -18.51
CA ASP A 143 -13.05 -1.45 -19.91
C ASP A 143 -14.29 -0.57 -20.02
N GLU A 144 -14.10 0.63 -20.55
CA GLU A 144 -15.17 1.61 -20.75
C GLU A 144 -16.23 1.14 -21.75
N ASN A 145 -15.89 0.26 -22.69
CA ASN A 145 -16.84 -0.21 -23.71
C ASN A 145 -17.89 -1.13 -23.10
N ILE A 146 -17.51 -1.95 -22.11
CA ILE A 146 -18.41 -2.91 -21.46
C ILE A 146 -18.70 -2.57 -19.99
N LYS A 147 -18.17 -1.45 -19.50
CA LYS A 147 -18.28 -0.96 -18.12
C LYS A 147 -17.96 -2.04 -17.07
N ARG A 148 -16.92 -2.85 -17.32
CA ARG A 148 -16.48 -3.95 -16.44
C ARG A 148 -14.96 -3.99 -16.31
N TRP A 149 -14.50 -4.57 -15.20
CA TRP A 149 -13.09 -4.87 -14.96
C TRP A 149 -12.66 -6.09 -15.76
N ARG A 150 -11.55 -5.99 -16.50
CA ARG A 150 -10.97 -7.07 -17.29
C ARG A 150 -9.56 -7.39 -16.81
N LEU A 151 -9.28 -8.68 -16.62
CA LEU A 151 -7.95 -9.17 -16.32
C LEU A 151 -7.05 -8.99 -17.56
N ALA A 152 -5.92 -8.28 -17.40
CA ALA A 152 -4.88 -8.24 -18.42
C ALA A 152 -4.28 -9.64 -18.62
N LYS A 153 -4.06 -10.02 -19.88
CA LYS A 153 -3.52 -11.32 -20.29
C LYS A 153 -2.13 -11.16 -20.88
#